data_AF-A0A7C1NC58-F1
#
_entry.id   AF-A0A7C1NC58-F1
#
_cell.length_a   1.000
_cell.length_b   1.000
_cell.length_c   1.000
_cell.angle_alpha   90.00
_cell.angle_beta   90.00
_cell.angle_gamma   90.00
#
_symmetry.space_group_name_H-M   'P 1'
#
loop_
_entity.id
_entity.type
_entity.pdbx_description
1 polymer ?
#
loop_
_entity_poly.entity_id
_entity_poly.type
_entity_poly.pdbx_seq_one_letter_code
_entity_poly.pdbx_strand_id
1 'polypeptide(L)'
;MKTGEIYWVNLDPTIGDEIKKRRPVIVVNGGHHKHLKLAIVVPVTTWSPYWDGNPFFIFLEPASNNGLQKKSAVDCFQIRAISYNRFVEKTGAITKDEIDLIKKSIALILDIEPEHCE
;
A
#
# COMPACT_ATOMS: atom_id res chain seq x y z
N MET A 1 -11.52 -8.03 1.93
CA MET A 1 -10.56 -6.94 1.65
C MET A 1 -10.81 -6.47 0.24
N LYS A 2 -10.94 -5.16 0.07
CA LYS A 2 -11.19 -4.49 -1.20
C LYS A 2 -10.03 -3.55 -1.51
N THR A 3 -9.80 -3.32 -2.80
CA THR A 3 -8.81 -2.36 -3.28
C THR A 3 -9.06 -0.96 -2.70
N GLY A 4 -8.01 -0.29 -2.25
CA GLY A 4 -8.05 1.03 -1.61
C GLY A 4 -8.35 1.03 -0.11
N GLU A 5 -8.69 -0.12 0.50
CA GLU A 5 -8.85 -0.19 1.96
C GLU A 5 -7.50 -0.13 2.68
N ILE A 6 -7.46 0.57 3.82
CA ILE A 6 -6.30 0.66 4.71
C ILE A 6 -6.50 -0.28 5.89
N TYR A 7 -5.48 -1.07 6.20
CA TYR A 7 -5.45 -1.98 7.33
C TYR A 7 -4.16 -1.85 8.13
N TRP A 8 -4.24 -2.01 9.45
CA TRP A 8 -3.05 -2.34 10.23
C TRP A 8 -2.68 -3.80 10.02
N VAL A 9 -1.40 -4.04 9.73
CA VAL A 9 -0.83 -5.39 9.58
C VAL A 9 0.47 -5.51 10.34
N ASN A 10 0.84 -6.73 10.73
CA ASN A 10 2.19 -7.04 11.21
C ASN A 10 3.08 -7.54 10.06
N LEU A 11 4.10 -6.74 9.68
CA LEU A 11 5.04 -7.07 8.61
C LEU A 11 6.26 -7.86 9.09
N ASP A 12 6.47 -7.99 10.41
CA ASP A 12 7.60 -8.75 10.93
C ASP A 12 7.44 -10.27 10.74
N PRO A 13 8.55 -11.03 10.63
CA PRO A 13 9.93 -10.56 10.51
C PRO A 13 10.28 -10.12 9.08
N THR A 14 11.32 -9.29 8.95
CA THR A 14 11.88 -8.87 7.65
C THR A 14 13.41 -8.82 7.69
N ILE A 15 14.06 -8.73 6.53
CA ILE A 15 15.51 -8.67 6.40
C ILE A 15 15.93 -7.30 5.85
N GLY A 16 16.98 -6.70 6.42
CA GLY A 16 17.57 -5.44 5.92
C GLY A 16 16.59 -4.25 5.94
N ASP A 17 16.42 -3.64 4.76
CA ASP A 17 15.63 -2.43 4.53
C ASP A 17 14.16 -2.70 4.18
N GLU A 18 13.72 -3.96 4.22
CA GLU A 18 12.31 -4.29 4.14
C GLU A 18 11.50 -3.56 5.22
N ILE A 19 10.39 -2.93 4.84
CA ILE A 19 9.50 -2.30 5.80
C ILE A 19 8.98 -3.33 6.80
N LYS A 20 9.12 -2.98 8.07
CA LYS A 20 8.92 -3.85 9.22
C LYS A 20 7.99 -3.26 10.27
N LYS A 21 7.69 -4.07 11.29
CA LYS A 21 6.77 -3.79 12.41
C LYS A 21 5.30 -3.76 11.99
N ARG A 22 4.45 -3.43 12.96
CA ARG A 22 3.05 -3.11 12.72
C ARG A 22 2.95 -1.79 11.94
N ARG A 23 2.36 -1.83 10.74
CA ARG A 23 2.22 -0.68 9.84
C ARG A 23 0.84 -0.64 9.20
N PRO A 24 0.31 0.54 8.85
CA PRO A 24 -0.81 0.61 7.93
C PRO A 24 -0.34 0.16 6.55
N VAL A 25 -1.19 -0.55 5.83
CA VAL A 25 -1.00 -0.91 4.43
C VAL A 25 -2.26 -0.61 3.65
N ILE A 26 -2.10 -0.28 2.38
CA ILE A 26 -3.20 -0.12 1.43
C ILE A 26 -3.32 -1.42 0.63
N VAL A 27 -4.53 -1.97 0.57
CA VAL A 27 -4.81 -3.15 -0.25
C VAL A 27 -4.87 -2.73 -1.72
N VAL A 28 -3.99 -3.27 -2.54
CA VAL A 28 -4.03 -3.08 -4.01
C VAL A 28 -4.89 -4.18 -4.63
N ASN A 29 -4.71 -5.41 -4.17
CA ASN A 29 -5.53 -6.55 -4.56
C ASN A 29 -5.87 -7.39 -3.33
N GLY A 30 -7.16 -7.55 -3.07
CA GLY A 30 -7.66 -8.29 -1.92
C GLY A 30 -7.55 -9.82 -2.03
N GLY A 31 -7.09 -10.35 -3.17
CA GLY A 31 -7.06 -11.78 -3.47
C GLY A 31 -8.45 -12.35 -3.76
N HIS A 32 -8.49 -13.65 -4.09
CA HIS A 32 -9.73 -14.40 -4.28
C HIS A 32 -10.16 -15.09 -2.98
N HIS A 33 -11.29 -14.70 -2.41
CA HIS A 33 -11.74 -15.14 -1.08
C HIS A 33 -11.78 -16.68 -0.89
N LYS A 34 -12.07 -17.44 -1.95
CA LYS A 34 -12.18 -18.91 -1.89
C LYS A 34 -10.84 -19.65 -2.11
N HIS A 35 -9.90 -19.05 -2.83
CA HIS A 35 -8.75 -19.77 -3.40
C HIS A 35 -7.39 -19.15 -3.04
N LEU A 36 -7.36 -17.85 -2.73
CA LEU A 36 -6.15 -17.14 -2.33
C LEU A 36 -6.32 -16.63 -0.90
N LYS A 37 -5.38 -17.01 -0.03
CA LYS A 37 -5.29 -16.53 1.37
C LYS A 37 -4.26 -15.40 1.51
N LEU A 38 -3.92 -14.76 0.39
CA LEU A 38 -2.95 -13.68 0.27
C LEU A 38 -3.61 -12.44 -0.34
N ALA A 39 -3.20 -11.27 0.15
CA ALA A 39 -3.52 -9.98 -0.45
C ALA A 39 -2.24 -9.30 -0.91
N ILE A 40 -2.30 -8.54 -2.01
CA ILE A 40 -1.22 -7.66 -2.44
C ILE A 40 -1.46 -6.30 -1.80
N VAL A 41 -0.47 -5.82 -1.06
CA VAL A 41 -0.55 -4.58 -0.30
C VAL A 41 0.68 -3.71 -0.52
N VAL A 42 0.52 -2.42 -0.23
CA VAL A 42 1.61 -1.44 -0.23
C VAL A 42 1.68 -0.78 1.15
N PRO A 43 2.84 -0.75 1.80
CA PRO A 43 2.99 -0.18 3.13
C PRO A 43 2.97 1.35 3.16
N VAL A 44 2.46 1.86 4.28
CA VAL A 44 2.43 3.29 4.61
C VAL A 44 3.49 3.57 5.67
N THR A 45 4.30 4.60 5.41
CA THR A 45 5.32 5.12 6.32
C THR A 45 5.09 6.60 6.62
N THR A 46 5.89 7.14 7.53
CA THR A 46 5.85 8.58 7.82
C THR A 46 6.46 9.35 6.65
N TRP A 47 5.82 10.43 6.25
CA TRP A 47 6.33 11.31 5.21
C TRP A 47 7.68 11.93 5.60
N SER A 48 8.54 12.15 4.61
CA SER A 48 9.80 12.89 4.72
C SER A 48 9.97 13.76 3.46
N PRO A 49 10.42 15.02 3.59
CA PRO A 49 10.76 15.88 2.45
C PRO A 49 11.80 15.26 1.51
N TYR A 50 12.60 14.32 2.00
CA TYR A 50 13.58 13.58 1.19
C TYR A 50 12.96 12.86 -0.01
N TRP A 51 11.69 12.46 0.10
CA TRP A 51 10.98 11.75 -0.96
C TRP A 51 10.24 12.66 -1.94
N ASP A 52 10.34 13.98 -1.77
CA ASP A 52 9.60 14.91 -2.62
C ASP A 52 10.03 14.80 -4.09
N GLY A 53 9.05 14.77 -4.98
CA GLY A 53 9.26 14.51 -6.41
C GLY A 53 9.61 13.06 -6.79
N ASN A 54 9.74 12.12 -5.85
CA ASN A 54 10.00 10.71 -6.18
C ASN A 54 8.70 10.00 -6.62
N PRO A 55 8.63 9.44 -7.84
CA PRO A 55 7.40 8.84 -8.37
C PRO A 55 6.96 7.54 -7.65
N PHE A 56 7.83 6.96 -6.81
CA PHE A 56 7.56 5.72 -6.06
C PHE A 56 6.96 5.98 -4.66
N PHE A 57 6.89 7.24 -4.24
CA PHE A 57 6.31 7.64 -2.97
C PHE A 57 5.08 8.50 -3.19
N ILE A 58 3.90 7.95 -2.91
CA ILE A 58 2.64 8.70 -3.02
C ILE A 58 2.28 9.27 -1.65
N PHE A 59 1.99 10.57 -1.58
CA PHE A 59 1.67 11.22 -0.32
C PHE A 59 0.17 11.19 -0.04
N LEU A 60 -0.16 10.94 1.22
CA LEU A 60 -1.54 10.96 1.72
C LEU A 60 -1.63 11.94 2.87
N GLU A 61 -2.57 12.87 2.76
CA GLU A 61 -2.94 13.76 3.85
C GLU A 61 -3.89 13.02 4.82
N PRO A 62 -3.82 13.30 6.14
CA PRO A 62 -4.73 12.71 7.09
C PRO A 62 -6.16 13.16 6.82
N ALA A 63 -7.08 12.20 6.74
CA ALA A 63 -8.48 12.46 6.46
C ALA A 63 -9.38 11.54 7.29
N SER A 64 -10.62 11.98 7.53
CA SER A 64 -11.59 11.25 8.35
C SER A 64 -11.93 9.86 7.80
N ASN A 65 -11.82 9.66 6.48
CA ASN A 65 -12.10 8.40 5.79
C ASN A 65 -10.90 7.43 5.76
N ASN A 66 -9.66 7.93 5.83
CA ASN A 66 -8.46 7.11 5.72
C ASN A 66 -7.86 6.71 7.08
N GLY A 67 -8.25 7.42 8.15
CA GLY A 67 -7.85 7.12 9.53
C GLY A 67 -6.38 7.36 9.85
N LEU A 68 -5.65 8.03 8.94
CA LEU A 68 -4.27 8.46 9.16
C LEU A 68 -4.26 9.67 10.12
N GLN A 69 -3.30 9.69 11.05
CA GLN A 69 -3.18 10.75 12.06
C GLN A 69 -2.25 11.89 11.64
N LYS A 70 -1.49 11.68 10.58
CA LYS A 70 -0.49 12.63 10.07
C LYS A 70 -0.24 12.39 8.59
N LYS A 71 0.37 13.38 7.94
CA LYS A 71 0.87 13.24 6.58
C LYS A 71 1.78 12.01 6.46
N SER A 72 1.47 11.17 5.50
CA SER A 72 2.09 9.86 5.34
C SER A 72 2.54 9.66 3.89
N ALA A 73 3.45 8.72 3.69
CA ALA A 73 3.93 8.32 2.37
C ALA A 73 3.65 6.83 2.16
N VAL A 74 3.13 6.50 0.98
CA VAL A 74 2.93 5.14 0.50
C VAL A 74 4.19 4.75 -0.26
N ASP A 75 4.94 3.79 0.27
CA ASP A 75 6.19 3.32 -0.34
C ASP A 75 5.85 2.20 -1.34
N CYS A 76 5.65 2.58 -2.61
CA CYS A 76 5.19 1.67 -3.65
C CYS A 76 6.24 0.62 -4.02
N PHE A 77 7.52 0.88 -3.75
CA PHE A 77 8.62 -0.05 -4.02
C PHE A 77 8.61 -1.25 -3.07
N GLN A 78 7.99 -1.10 -1.90
CA GLN A 78 7.85 -2.15 -0.89
C GLN A 78 6.51 -2.91 -1.04
N ILE A 79 5.92 -2.92 -2.24
CA ILE A 79 4.74 -3.75 -2.56
C ILE A 79 5.04 -5.23 -2.29
N ARG A 80 4.09 -5.92 -1.65
CA ARG A 80 4.25 -7.36 -1.38
C ARG A 80 2.94 -8.09 -1.18
N ALA A 81 2.96 -9.39 -1.46
CA ALA A 81 1.90 -10.31 -1.06
C ALA A 81 2.05 -10.67 0.43
N ILE A 82 0.95 -10.60 1.18
CA ILE A 82 0.91 -10.96 2.60
C ILE A 82 -0.26 -11.88 2.93
N SER A 83 -0.08 -12.75 3.91
CA SER A 83 -1.13 -13.62 4.43
C SER A 83 -2.23 -12.83 5.13
N TYR A 84 -3.48 -13.25 4.97
CA TYR A 84 -4.62 -12.70 5.71
C TYR A 84 -4.44 -12.75 7.23
N ASN A 85 -3.66 -13.72 7.73
CA ASN A 85 -3.35 -13.85 9.15
C ASN A 85 -2.50 -12.68 9.70
N ARG A 86 -1.92 -11.85 8.84
CA ARG A 86 -1.16 -10.65 9.23
C ARG A 86 -2.05 -9.43 9.45
N PHE A 87 -3.31 -9.47 9.01
CA PHE A 87 -4.25 -8.37 9.14
C PHE A 87 -4.83 -8.32 10.55
N VAL A 88 -4.83 -7.13 11.13
CA VAL A 88 -5.30 -6.89 12.50
C VAL A 88 -6.66 -6.20 12.47
N GLU A 89 -6.72 -5.00 11.88
CA GLU A 89 -7.95 -4.20 11.85
C GLU A 89 -7.99 -3.30 10.62
N LYS A 90 -9.21 -3.02 10.14
CA LYS A 90 -9.45 -2.02 9.09
C LYS A 90 -9.45 -0.63 9.72
N THR A 91 -8.73 0.31 9.12
CA THR A 91 -8.58 1.68 9.63
C THR A 91 -9.34 2.70 8.78
N GLY A 92 -9.44 2.47 7.47
CA GLY A 92 -10.07 3.42 6.56
C GLY A 92 -9.98 2.98 5.11
N ALA A 93 -10.11 3.93 4.20
CA ALA A 93 -9.87 3.75 2.79
C ALA A 93 -9.37 5.06 2.15
N ILE A 94 -8.65 4.93 1.05
CA ILE A 94 -8.26 6.04 0.18
C ILE A 94 -9.28 6.25 -0.94
N THR A 95 -9.19 7.41 -1.59
CA THR A 95 -9.99 7.77 -2.75
C THR A 95 -9.59 6.97 -3.99
N LYS A 96 -10.43 7.04 -5.03
CA LYS A 96 -10.15 6.43 -6.33
C LYS A 96 -8.89 7.01 -6.98
N ASP A 97 -8.72 8.32 -6.93
CA ASP A 97 -7.58 8.99 -7.56
C ASP A 97 -6.27 8.61 -6.88
N GLU A 98 -6.26 8.50 -5.54
CA GLU A 98 -5.09 8.05 -4.78
C GLU A 98 -4.71 6.60 -5.12
N ILE A 99 -5.67 5.67 -5.22
CA ILE A 99 -5.36 4.29 -5.59
C ILE A 99 -4.93 4.16 -7.05
N ASP A 100 -5.45 4.99 -7.95
CA ASP A 100 -5.03 5.01 -9.35
C ASP A 100 -3.61 5.57 -9.50
N LEU A 101 -3.21 6.56 -8.70
CA LEU A 101 -1.81 7.01 -8.61
C LEU A 101 -0.87 5.93 -8.09
N ILE A 102 -1.26 5.20 -7.04
CA ILE A 102 -0.48 4.07 -6.51
C ILE A 102 -0.31 2.99 -7.58
N LYS A 103 -1.36 2.63 -8.31
CA LYS A 103 -1.27 1.64 -9.40
C LYS A 103 -0.34 2.09 -10.52
N LYS A 104 -0.38 3.36 -10.93
CA LYS A 104 0.54 3.92 -11.92
C LYS A 104 1.99 3.82 -11.43
N SER A 105 2.23 4.16 -10.16
CA SER A 105 3.55 4.03 -9.53
C SER A 105 4.04 2.59 -9.53
N ILE A 106 3.18 1.63 -9.18
CA ILE A 106 3.50 0.19 -9.22
C ILE A 106 3.80 -0.28 -10.64
N ALA A 107 3.01 0.14 -11.63
CA ALA A 107 3.27 -0.20 -13.03
C ALA A 107 4.65 0.29 -13.48
N LEU A 108 5.03 1.52 -13.11
CA LEU A 108 6.36 2.07 -13.37
C LEU A 108 7.47 1.26 -12.67
N ILE A 109 7.27 0.83 -11.43
CA ILE A 109 8.23 -0.01 -10.69
C ILE A 109 8.42 -1.37 -11.36
N LEU A 110 7.35 -1.94 -11.91
CA LEU A 110 7.33 -3.24 -12.55
C LEU A 110 7.68 -3.18 -14.05
N ASP A 111 8.01 -1.98 -14.56
CA ASP A 111 8.29 -1.74 -15.99
C ASP A 111 7.14 -2.21 -16.91
N ILE A 112 5.90 -2.00 -16.45
CA ILE A 112 4.69 -2.34 -17.19
C ILE A 112 4.19 -1.11 -17.94
N GLU A 113 4.45 -1.09 -19.24
CA GLU A 113 3.87 -0.09 -20.13
C GLU A 113 2.35 -0.29 -20.31
N PRO A 114 1.55 0.79 -20.43
CA PRO A 114 0.10 0.71 -20.63
C PRO A 114 -0.33 -0.21 -21.80
N GLU A 115 0.44 -0.23 -22.87
CA GLU A 115 0.26 -1.06 -24.08
C GLU A 115 0.35 -2.57 -23.81
N HIS A 116 0.95 -3.00 -22.69
CA HIS A 116 1.01 -4.41 -22.31
C HIS A 116 -0.26 -4.92 -21.61
N CYS A 117 -1.25 -4.04 -21.39
CA CYS A 117 -2.49 -4.38 -20.69
C CYS A 117 -3.70 -4.62 -21.62
N GLU A 118 -3.49 -4.67 -22.94
CA GLU A 118 -4.52 -5.00 -23.95
C GLU A 118 -4.82 -6.49 -24.07
#